data_AF-A0AAD7EDK4-F1
#
_entry.id   AF-A0AAD7EDK4-F1
#
_cell.length_a   1.000
_cell.length_b   1.000
_cell.length_c   1.000
_cell.angle_alpha   90.00
_cell.angle_beta   90.00
_cell.angle_gamma   90.00
#
_symmetry.space_group_name_H-M   'P 1'
#
loop_
_entity.id
_entity.type
_entity.pdbx_description
1 polymer ?
#
loop_
_entity_poly.entity_id
_entity_poly.type
_entity_poly.pdbx_seq_one_letter_code
_entity_poly.pdbx_strand_id
1 'polypeptide(L)'
;SIQEGPWVFSAVCSCWRAIALSQPCLWATISLDFTHEDWESPCFEMIPPRLEAHLERSKQVPLHITFRAFWHEAHSRGRELRILYLLALHSDRWETISFTGSSMLYYHLDSIRGNLSQLRAIDIRVRQEHSVPRGGSLTLFDSCPKLQEAFVNPGRYGGDRPLVVDLPFSQLRRYSGSNSWANHAYVLRSTSSNLVDCVLHLIGSPERSESPILLPHLRRLSVSSTDLLQLLDTPALQELYCHHSAHL
;
A
#
# COMPACT_ATOMS: atom_id res chain seq x y z
N SER A 1 -7.39 -14.78 -4.24
CA SER A 1 -6.09 -15.19 -4.83
C SER A 1 -6.29 -15.49 -6.31
N ILE A 2 -5.34 -15.13 -7.19
CA ILE A 2 -5.36 -15.54 -8.61
C ILE A 2 -5.34 -17.07 -8.80
N GLN A 3 -5.08 -17.82 -7.72
CA GLN A 3 -5.11 -19.29 -7.72
C GLN A 3 -6.53 -19.87 -7.65
N GLU A 4 -7.52 -19.12 -7.11
CA GLU A 4 -8.91 -19.60 -6.91
C GLU A 4 -9.98 -18.65 -7.48
N GLY A 5 -9.58 -17.56 -8.12
CA GLY A 5 -10.47 -16.50 -8.57
C GLY A 5 -11.48 -16.90 -9.67
N PRO A 6 -11.73 -16.05 -10.68
CA PRO A 6 -12.77 -16.28 -11.71
C PRO A 6 -12.66 -17.60 -12.49
N TRP A 7 -11.49 -18.25 -12.40
CA TRP A 7 -11.21 -19.57 -12.95
C TRP A 7 -12.16 -20.66 -12.46
N VAL A 8 -12.63 -20.61 -11.21
CA VAL A 8 -13.57 -21.62 -10.68
C VAL A 8 -14.86 -21.60 -11.50
N PHE A 9 -15.41 -20.42 -11.80
CA PHE A 9 -16.60 -20.30 -12.66
C PHE A 9 -16.35 -20.80 -14.07
N SER A 10 -15.12 -20.62 -14.58
CA SER A 10 -14.76 -21.16 -15.88
C SER A 10 -14.77 -22.69 -15.90
N ALA A 11 -14.57 -23.37 -14.78
CA ALA A 11 -14.50 -24.83 -14.71
C ALA A 11 -15.86 -25.54 -14.54
N VAL A 12 -16.94 -24.82 -14.18
CA VAL A 12 -18.25 -25.44 -13.84
C VAL A 12 -18.98 -25.97 -15.08
N CYS A 13 -19.37 -25.09 -16.01
CA CYS A 13 -19.98 -25.47 -17.28
C CYS A 13 -19.72 -24.40 -18.36
N SER A 14 -20.08 -24.68 -19.61
CA SER A 14 -19.88 -23.75 -20.74
C SER A 14 -20.58 -22.40 -20.53
N CYS A 15 -21.77 -22.39 -19.95
CA CYS A 15 -22.52 -21.17 -19.65
C CYS A 15 -21.80 -20.29 -18.61
N TRP A 16 -21.38 -20.87 -17.49
CA TRP A 16 -20.61 -20.14 -16.46
C TRP A 16 -19.28 -19.62 -16.99
N ARG A 17 -18.59 -20.40 -17.83
CA ARG A 17 -17.38 -19.94 -18.52
C ARG A 17 -17.67 -18.74 -19.43
N ALA A 18 -18.72 -18.78 -20.23
CA ALA A 18 -19.09 -17.68 -21.11
C ALA A 18 -19.41 -16.41 -20.30
N ILE A 19 -20.16 -16.54 -19.20
CA ILE A 19 -20.47 -15.42 -18.30
C ILE A 19 -19.17 -14.85 -17.71
N ALA A 20 -18.32 -15.70 -17.13
CA ALA A 20 -17.07 -15.28 -16.50
C ALA A 20 -16.14 -14.54 -17.47
N LEU A 21 -16.03 -15.03 -18.72
CA LEU A 21 -15.21 -14.38 -19.75
C LEU A 21 -15.84 -13.08 -20.28
N SER A 22 -17.17 -12.93 -20.21
CA SER A 22 -17.88 -11.73 -20.66
C SER A 22 -17.82 -10.56 -19.66
N GLN A 23 -17.43 -10.81 -18.40
CA GLN A 23 -17.47 -9.83 -17.30
C GLN A 23 -16.05 -9.44 -16.85
N PRO A 24 -15.47 -8.34 -17.36
CA PRO A 24 -14.10 -7.95 -17.05
C PRO A 24 -13.86 -7.63 -15.58
N CYS A 25 -14.88 -7.10 -14.89
CA CYS A 25 -14.81 -6.76 -13.46
C CYS A 25 -14.48 -7.96 -12.57
N LEU A 26 -14.84 -9.19 -12.97
CA LEU A 26 -14.46 -10.40 -12.23
C LEU A 26 -12.94 -10.58 -12.19
N TRP A 27 -12.23 -10.15 -13.23
CA TRP A 27 -10.78 -10.30 -13.39
C TRP A 27 -9.99 -9.10 -12.88
N ALA A 28 -10.67 -8.05 -12.40
CA ALA A 28 -10.07 -6.78 -11.97
C ALA A 28 -9.31 -6.88 -10.65
N THR A 29 -9.68 -7.85 -9.80
CA THR A 29 -9.05 -8.05 -8.49
C THR A 29 -7.94 -9.08 -8.60
N ILE A 30 -6.72 -8.64 -8.37
CA ILE A 30 -5.51 -9.45 -8.43
C ILE A 30 -4.95 -9.55 -7.02
N SER A 31 -4.88 -10.78 -6.50
CA SER A 31 -4.33 -11.06 -5.18
C SER A 31 -3.24 -12.12 -5.32
N LEU A 32 -2.03 -11.69 -4.99
CA LEU A 32 -0.76 -12.40 -5.09
C LEU A 32 -0.15 -12.38 -3.70
N ASP A 33 -0.26 -13.49 -3.00
CA ASP A 33 0.28 -13.66 -1.65
C ASP A 33 1.24 -14.84 -1.70
N PHE A 34 2.54 -14.56 -1.56
CA PHE A 34 3.60 -15.54 -1.72
C PHE A 34 4.34 -15.76 -0.41
N THR A 35 4.34 -17.02 0.01
CA THR A 35 5.23 -17.56 1.05
C THR A 35 6.60 -17.87 0.46
N HIS A 36 7.56 -18.25 1.32
CA HIS A 36 8.89 -18.71 0.86
C HIS A 36 8.78 -19.93 -0.07
N GLU A 37 7.96 -20.91 0.32
CA GLU A 37 7.75 -22.15 -0.45
C GLU A 37 7.15 -21.89 -1.84
N ASP A 38 6.27 -20.89 -1.96
CA ASP A 38 5.67 -20.52 -3.25
C ASP A 38 6.70 -20.01 -4.26
N TRP A 39 7.72 -19.28 -3.77
CA TRP A 39 8.78 -18.74 -4.62
C TRP A 39 9.76 -19.78 -5.11
N GLU A 40 9.88 -20.92 -4.43
CA GLU A 40 10.74 -22.03 -4.84
C GLU A 40 9.97 -23.12 -5.59
N SER A 41 8.64 -23.13 -5.45
CA SER A 41 7.76 -24.09 -6.10
C SER A 41 7.96 -24.13 -7.63
N PRO A 42 8.07 -25.32 -8.24
CA PRO A 42 8.02 -25.48 -9.69
C PRO A 42 6.73 -24.91 -10.30
N CYS A 43 5.64 -24.86 -9.52
CA CYS A 43 4.37 -24.29 -9.96
C CYS A 43 4.41 -22.77 -10.13
N PHE A 44 5.46 -22.10 -9.65
CA PHE A 44 5.63 -20.65 -9.84
C PHE A 44 5.59 -20.25 -11.31
N GLU A 45 6.13 -21.06 -12.22
CA GLU A 45 6.15 -20.73 -13.66
C GLU A 45 4.74 -20.66 -14.28
N MET A 46 3.70 -21.18 -13.61
CA MET A 46 2.31 -21.02 -14.02
C MET A 46 1.71 -19.66 -13.62
N ILE A 47 2.35 -18.94 -12.70
CA ILE A 47 1.85 -17.68 -12.17
C ILE A 47 1.91 -16.55 -13.21
N PRO A 48 3.03 -16.27 -13.91
CA PRO A 48 3.07 -15.21 -14.90
C PRO A 48 2.02 -15.37 -16.02
N PRO A 49 1.85 -16.54 -16.68
CA PRO A 49 0.81 -16.69 -17.69
C PRO A 49 -0.62 -16.53 -17.15
N ARG A 50 -0.87 -16.96 -15.90
CA ARG A 50 -2.18 -16.76 -15.25
C ARG A 50 -2.43 -15.29 -14.93
N LEU A 51 -1.40 -14.55 -14.55
CA LEU A 51 -1.48 -13.12 -14.30
C LEU A 51 -1.76 -12.36 -15.60
N GLU A 52 -1.03 -12.66 -16.68
CA GLU A 52 -1.28 -12.10 -18.01
C GLU A 52 -2.74 -12.34 -18.45
N ALA A 53 -3.25 -13.56 -18.27
CA ALA A 53 -4.64 -13.86 -18.59
C ALA A 53 -5.66 -13.08 -17.74
N HIS A 54 -5.37 -12.79 -16.47
CA HIS A 54 -6.21 -11.89 -15.66
C HIS A 54 -6.18 -10.46 -16.19
N LEU A 55 -4.99 -9.95 -16.47
CA LEU A 55 -4.77 -8.60 -16.97
C LEU A 55 -5.49 -8.39 -18.32
N GLU A 56 -5.36 -9.35 -19.24
CA GLU A 56 -6.05 -9.32 -20.53
C GLU A 56 -7.58 -9.33 -20.36
N ARG A 57 -8.12 -10.23 -19.53
CA ARG A 57 -9.57 -10.38 -19.35
C ARG A 57 -10.21 -9.24 -18.57
N SER A 58 -9.44 -8.55 -17.73
CA SER A 58 -9.89 -7.33 -17.06
C SER A 58 -10.08 -6.14 -18.02
N LYS A 59 -9.56 -6.23 -19.26
CA LYS A 59 -9.72 -5.21 -20.31
C LYS A 59 -9.26 -3.82 -19.88
N GLN A 60 -10.17 -2.88 -19.65
CA GLN A 60 -9.88 -1.48 -19.30
C GLN A 60 -10.49 -1.09 -17.96
N VAL A 61 -11.04 -2.04 -17.20
CA VAL A 61 -11.60 -1.74 -15.89
C VAL A 61 -10.48 -1.39 -14.90
N PRO A 62 -10.76 -0.59 -13.87
CA PRO A 62 -9.79 -0.30 -12.83
C PRO A 62 -9.35 -1.58 -12.09
N LEU A 63 -8.07 -1.63 -11.70
CA LEU A 63 -7.45 -2.79 -11.07
C LEU A 63 -7.31 -2.60 -9.55
N HIS A 64 -7.59 -3.68 -8.83
CA HIS A 64 -7.40 -3.78 -7.39
C HIS A 64 -6.33 -4.83 -7.10
N ILE A 65 -5.15 -4.40 -6.69
CA ILE A 65 -3.96 -5.25 -6.61
C ILE A 65 -3.53 -5.40 -5.16
N THR A 66 -3.34 -6.65 -4.74
CA THR A 66 -2.61 -6.99 -3.52
C THR A 66 -1.42 -7.86 -3.92
N PHE A 67 -0.22 -7.39 -3.64
CA PHE A 67 1.01 -8.14 -3.83
C PHE A 67 1.78 -8.17 -2.51
N ARG A 68 1.92 -9.37 -1.96
CA ARG A 68 2.62 -9.65 -0.72
C ARG A 68 3.72 -10.65 -0.99
N ALA A 69 4.95 -10.20 -0.82
CA ALA A 69 6.13 -11.04 -0.77
C ALA A 69 6.64 -10.97 0.67
N PHE A 70 6.66 -12.08 1.40
CA PHE A 70 7.03 -12.07 2.82
C PHE A 70 8.50 -12.46 3.10
N TRP A 71 9.25 -12.93 2.10
CA TRP A 71 10.61 -13.46 2.28
C TRP A 71 11.55 -12.98 1.19
N HIS A 72 12.83 -12.80 1.52
CA HIS A 72 13.85 -12.31 0.57
C HIS A 72 15.11 -13.16 0.68
N GLU A 73 15.19 -14.19 -0.17
CA GLU A 73 16.48 -14.72 -0.59
C GLU A 73 16.87 -14.11 -1.92
N ALA A 74 18.16 -14.00 -2.21
CA ALA A 74 18.64 -13.46 -3.49
C ALA A 74 18.03 -14.19 -4.71
N HIS A 75 17.65 -15.45 -4.54
CA HIS A 75 17.08 -16.30 -5.59
C HIS A 75 15.63 -15.94 -5.97
N SER A 76 14.79 -15.44 -5.06
CA SER A 76 13.39 -15.09 -5.37
C SER A 76 13.23 -13.73 -6.05
N ARG A 77 14.25 -12.86 -5.97
CA ARG A 77 14.21 -11.48 -6.46
C ARG A 77 13.85 -11.37 -7.95
N GLY A 78 14.43 -12.22 -8.79
CA GLY A 78 14.13 -12.23 -10.23
C GLY A 78 12.66 -12.57 -10.52
N ARG A 79 12.09 -13.47 -9.72
CA ARG A 79 10.68 -13.87 -9.80
C ARG A 79 9.74 -12.75 -9.34
N GLU A 80 10.06 -12.09 -8.23
CA GLU A 80 9.32 -10.92 -7.73
C GLU A 80 9.27 -9.80 -8.78
N LEU A 81 10.43 -9.44 -9.32
CA LEU A 81 10.55 -8.39 -10.33
C LEU A 81 9.78 -8.71 -11.61
N ARG A 82 9.77 -9.98 -12.05
CA ARG A 82 8.97 -10.42 -13.21
C ARG A 82 7.48 -10.17 -12.99
N ILE A 83 6.96 -10.50 -11.81
CA ILE A 83 5.54 -10.27 -11.47
C ILE A 83 5.23 -8.78 -11.39
N LEU A 84 6.08 -8.00 -10.72
CA LEU A 84 5.92 -6.55 -10.61
C LEU A 84 5.95 -5.85 -11.97
N TYR A 85 6.84 -6.28 -12.88
CA TYR A 85 6.91 -5.75 -14.24
C TYR A 85 5.60 -5.99 -15.00
N LEU A 86 5.02 -7.20 -14.92
CA LEU A 86 3.73 -7.51 -15.54
C LEU A 86 2.61 -6.61 -15.01
N LEU A 87 2.58 -6.35 -13.70
CA LEU A 87 1.61 -5.44 -13.11
C LEU A 87 1.84 -4.00 -13.59
N ALA A 88 3.10 -3.56 -13.62
CA ALA A 88 3.52 -2.19 -13.94
C ALA A 88 3.12 -1.76 -15.36
N LEU A 89 3.08 -2.71 -16.31
CA LEU A 89 2.60 -2.48 -17.68
C LEU A 89 1.15 -1.99 -17.75
N HIS A 90 0.36 -2.18 -16.69
CA HIS A 90 -1.04 -1.76 -16.59
C HIS A 90 -1.28 -0.77 -15.45
N SER A 91 -0.24 -0.04 -15.05
CA SER A 91 -0.26 0.93 -13.94
C SER A 91 -1.27 2.07 -14.11
N ASP A 92 -1.59 2.45 -15.35
CA ASP A 92 -2.57 3.47 -15.70
C ASP A 92 -3.98 3.16 -15.18
N ARG A 93 -4.26 1.87 -14.97
CA ARG A 93 -5.55 1.36 -14.52
C ARG A 93 -5.59 1.03 -13.02
N TRP A 94 -4.49 1.18 -12.29
CA TRP A 94 -4.48 0.86 -10.87
C TRP A 94 -5.37 1.85 -10.10
N GLU A 95 -6.42 1.35 -9.45
CA GLU A 95 -7.26 2.15 -8.56
C GLU A 95 -6.86 1.95 -7.10
N THR A 96 -6.54 0.71 -6.71
CA THR A 96 -6.06 0.42 -5.37
C THR A 96 -4.87 -0.53 -5.43
N ILE A 97 -3.83 -0.24 -4.66
CA ILE A 97 -2.70 -1.15 -4.54
C ILE A 97 -2.24 -1.34 -3.09
N SER A 98 -2.01 -2.59 -2.72
CA SER A 98 -1.36 -2.98 -1.49
C SER A 98 -0.08 -3.74 -1.81
N PHE A 99 1.06 -3.10 -1.55
CA PHE A 99 2.38 -3.72 -1.67
C PHE A 99 2.95 -4.04 -0.29
N THR A 100 3.39 -5.28 -0.12
CA THR A 100 4.17 -5.71 1.04
C THR A 100 5.41 -6.42 0.56
N GLY A 101 6.60 -5.92 0.91
CA GLY A 101 7.84 -6.50 0.42
C GLY A 101 9.10 -5.70 0.79
N SER A 102 10.19 -6.07 0.12
CA SER A 102 11.49 -5.40 0.22
C SER A 102 11.40 -3.96 -0.28
N SER A 103 12.13 -3.05 0.37
CA SER A 103 12.23 -1.67 -0.09
C SER A 103 12.89 -1.57 -1.48
N MET A 104 13.71 -2.56 -1.84
CA MET A 104 14.41 -2.57 -3.12
C MET A 104 13.48 -2.81 -4.32
N LEU A 105 12.34 -3.48 -4.12
CA LEU A 105 11.39 -3.72 -5.20
C LEU A 105 10.78 -2.43 -5.74
N TYR A 106 10.61 -1.41 -4.88
CA TYR A 106 10.02 -0.15 -5.29
C TYR A 106 10.93 0.64 -6.24
N TYR A 107 12.25 0.60 -6.07
CA TYR A 107 13.18 1.28 -6.99
C TYR A 107 13.15 0.71 -8.42
N HIS A 108 12.65 -0.51 -8.60
CA HIS A 108 12.48 -1.10 -9.93
C HIS A 108 11.15 -0.70 -10.60
N LEU A 109 10.31 0.06 -9.91
CA LEU A 109 9.02 0.53 -10.41
C LEU A 109 9.05 1.99 -10.91
N ASP A 110 10.23 2.62 -11.05
CA ASP A 110 10.36 4.00 -11.55
C ASP A 110 9.64 4.25 -12.89
N SER A 111 9.47 3.22 -13.70
CA SER A 111 8.74 3.27 -14.97
C SER A 111 7.24 3.62 -14.83
N ILE A 112 6.62 3.41 -13.66
CA ILE A 112 5.20 3.72 -13.45
C ILE A 112 4.97 5.16 -13.01
N ARG A 113 6.03 5.92 -12.68
CA ARG A 113 5.91 7.29 -12.22
C ARG A 113 5.20 8.14 -13.28
N GLY A 114 4.19 8.90 -12.84
CA GLY A 114 3.35 9.70 -13.74
C GLY A 114 2.26 8.90 -14.48
N ASN A 115 2.23 7.56 -14.35
CA ASN A 115 1.23 6.70 -14.96
C ASN A 115 0.21 6.14 -13.94
N LEU A 116 -0.04 6.85 -12.85
CA LEU A 116 -0.93 6.40 -11.76
C LEU A 116 -2.18 7.29 -11.64
N SER A 117 -2.76 7.63 -12.79
CA SER A 117 -3.85 8.63 -12.89
C SER A 117 -5.18 8.20 -12.23
N GLN A 118 -5.40 6.89 -12.08
CA GLN A 118 -6.60 6.33 -11.45
C GLN A 118 -6.39 5.96 -9.97
N LEU A 119 -5.16 6.05 -9.46
CA LEU A 119 -4.82 5.54 -8.15
C LEU A 119 -5.53 6.35 -7.06
N ARG A 120 -6.39 5.67 -6.31
CA ARG A 120 -7.23 6.24 -5.26
C ARG A 120 -6.78 5.83 -3.87
N ALA A 121 -6.29 4.60 -3.71
CA ALA A 121 -5.80 4.09 -2.44
C ALA A 121 -4.46 3.36 -2.59
N ILE A 122 -3.54 3.64 -1.68
CA ILE A 122 -2.25 2.97 -1.60
C ILE A 122 -1.98 2.44 -0.20
N ASP A 123 -1.46 1.22 -0.13
CA ASP A 123 -0.98 0.58 1.09
C ASP A 123 0.44 0.06 0.83
N ILE A 124 1.43 0.74 1.41
CA ILE A 124 2.85 0.39 1.33
C ILE A 124 3.27 -0.13 2.69
N ARG A 125 3.64 -1.40 2.72
CA ARG A 125 4.29 -2.04 3.87
C ARG A 125 5.69 -2.47 3.47
N VAL A 126 6.68 -1.86 4.07
CA VAL A 126 8.07 -2.21 3.86
C VAL A 126 8.51 -3.16 4.96
N ARG A 127 9.09 -4.29 4.57
CA ARG A 127 9.61 -5.27 5.51
C ARG A 127 10.86 -4.72 6.19
N GLN A 128 11.10 -5.12 7.43
CA GLN A 128 12.38 -4.88 8.09
C GLN A 128 13.50 -5.61 7.34
N GLU A 129 14.56 -4.89 6.96
CA GLU A 129 15.71 -5.43 6.25
C GLU A 129 16.98 -5.12 7.04
N HIS A 130 17.84 -6.13 7.25
CA HIS A 130 19.06 -5.98 8.04
C HIS A 130 20.23 -5.35 7.27
N SER A 131 20.17 -5.29 5.93
CA SER A 131 21.34 -5.01 5.08
C SER A 131 21.12 -3.96 3.98
N VAL A 132 19.99 -3.26 3.95
CA VAL A 132 19.65 -2.33 2.86
C VAL A 132 20.12 -0.91 3.18
N PRO A 133 20.63 -0.15 2.19
CA PRO A 133 21.10 1.22 2.37
C PRO A 133 20.08 2.09 3.10
N ARG A 134 20.61 2.83 4.06
CA ARG A 134 19.88 3.73 4.96
C ARG A 134 19.33 4.92 4.17
N GLY A 135 18.02 5.15 4.27
CA GLY A 135 17.36 6.31 3.70
C GLY A 135 17.11 6.22 2.19
N GLY A 136 15.97 6.76 1.78
CA GLY A 136 15.51 6.86 0.40
C GLY A 136 14.16 7.55 0.37
N SER A 137 13.80 8.13 -0.77
CA SER A 137 12.45 8.62 -1.02
C SER A 137 11.79 7.83 -2.14
N LEU A 138 10.58 7.35 -1.90
CA LEU A 138 9.71 6.81 -2.93
C LEU A 138 8.91 7.94 -3.56
N THR A 139 9.42 8.47 -4.68
CA THR A 139 8.80 9.57 -5.44
C THR A 139 7.77 9.11 -6.47
N LEU A 140 7.58 7.79 -6.62
CA LEU A 140 6.68 7.16 -7.59
C LEU A 140 5.25 7.68 -7.54
N PHE A 141 4.81 8.06 -6.33
CA PHE A 141 3.42 8.34 -6.00
C PHE A 141 3.13 9.84 -5.87
N ASP A 142 4.10 10.71 -6.13
CA ASP A 142 3.97 12.16 -6.00
C ASP A 142 2.87 12.75 -6.92
N SER A 143 2.66 12.12 -8.07
CA SER A 143 1.79 12.59 -9.15
C SER A 143 0.55 11.69 -9.31
N CYS A 144 -0.16 11.42 -8.22
CA CYS A 144 -1.39 10.62 -8.21
C CYS A 144 -2.62 11.52 -7.95
N PRO A 145 -3.25 12.13 -8.98
CA PRO A 145 -4.25 13.19 -8.79
C PRO A 145 -5.57 12.74 -8.15
N LYS A 146 -5.81 11.43 -8.04
CA LYS A 146 -7.03 10.87 -7.43
C LYS A 146 -6.78 10.21 -6.07
N LEU A 147 -5.54 10.24 -5.57
CA LEU A 147 -5.16 9.56 -4.33
C LEU A 147 -5.87 10.20 -3.13
N GLN A 148 -6.66 9.42 -2.43
CA GLN A 148 -7.44 9.85 -1.26
C GLN A 148 -7.07 9.10 0.01
N GLU A 149 -6.42 7.94 -0.13
CA GLU A 149 -6.19 7.02 0.98
C GLU A 149 -4.75 6.52 0.93
N ALA A 150 -4.02 6.68 2.03
CA ALA A 150 -2.64 6.23 2.14
C ALA A 150 -2.40 5.50 3.46
N PHE A 151 -1.90 4.28 3.34
CA PHE A 151 -1.42 3.47 4.45
C PHE A 151 0.09 3.28 4.25
N VAL A 152 0.89 3.86 5.14
CA VAL A 152 2.36 3.85 5.00
C VAL A 152 2.98 3.27 6.26
N ASN A 153 3.49 2.04 6.14
CA ASN A 153 4.29 1.40 7.16
C ASN A 153 5.72 1.20 6.62
N PRO A 154 6.64 2.13 6.89
CA PRO A 154 8.00 2.08 6.37
C PRO A 154 8.87 0.97 7.01
N GLY A 155 8.32 0.18 7.95
CA GLY A 155 9.09 -0.83 8.69
C GLY A 155 9.98 -0.22 9.78
N ARG A 156 10.50 -1.06 10.68
CA ARG A 156 11.44 -0.63 11.74
C ARG A 156 12.87 -0.74 11.22
N TYR A 157 13.46 0.37 10.78
CA TYR A 157 14.89 0.42 10.53
C TYR A 157 15.63 0.64 11.86
N GLY A 158 16.64 -0.17 12.16
CA GLY A 158 17.56 0.06 13.28
C GLY A 158 18.55 1.21 13.03
N GLY A 159 18.19 2.20 12.19
CA GLY A 159 19.06 3.30 11.81
C GLY A 159 18.30 4.62 11.65
N ASP A 160 19.02 5.74 11.70
CA ASP A 160 18.50 7.10 11.91
C ASP A 160 17.62 7.70 10.80
N ARG A 161 17.42 7.02 9.65
CA ARG A 161 16.66 7.59 8.51
C ARG A 161 15.55 6.65 8.03
N PRO A 162 14.27 6.97 8.29
CA PRO A 162 13.15 6.19 7.77
C PRO A 162 13.00 6.37 6.26
N LEU A 163 12.39 5.39 5.61
CA LEU A 163 11.93 5.52 4.23
C LEU A 163 10.84 6.61 4.17
N VAL A 164 11.03 7.59 3.30
CA VAL A 164 10.03 8.63 3.03
C VAL A 164 9.24 8.21 1.79
N VAL A 165 7.91 8.36 1.86
CA VAL A 165 7.03 8.13 0.71
C VAL A 165 6.42 9.47 0.35
N ASP A 166 6.77 9.98 -0.83
CA ASP A 166 6.24 11.25 -1.31
C ASP A 166 4.85 11.02 -1.91
N LEU A 167 3.86 11.68 -1.34
CA LEU A 167 2.46 11.58 -1.72
C LEU A 167 1.86 12.97 -1.90
N PRO A 168 0.81 13.12 -2.71
CA PRO A 168 0.00 14.34 -2.76
C PRO A 168 -0.85 14.46 -1.49
N PHE A 169 -0.22 14.78 -0.36
CA PHE A 169 -0.85 14.78 0.96
C PHE A 169 -2.07 15.70 1.06
N SER A 170 -2.05 16.84 0.37
CA SER A 170 -3.11 17.85 0.46
C SER A 170 -4.51 17.35 0.07
N GLN A 171 -4.62 16.28 -0.71
CA GLN A 171 -5.89 15.70 -1.15
C GLN A 171 -6.30 14.43 -0.39
N LEU A 172 -5.45 13.94 0.52
CA LEU A 172 -5.75 12.74 1.30
C LEU A 172 -6.91 12.99 2.27
N ARG A 173 -7.83 12.03 2.30
CA ARG A 173 -8.97 11.96 3.24
C ARG A 173 -8.73 10.94 4.33
N ARG A 174 -7.94 9.91 4.05
CA ARG A 174 -7.59 8.85 5.01
C ARG A 174 -6.08 8.65 5.04
N TYR A 175 -5.52 8.68 6.24
CA TYR A 175 -4.10 8.43 6.45
C TYR A 175 -3.92 7.42 7.59
N SER A 176 -3.02 6.46 7.37
CA SER A 176 -2.60 5.52 8.40
C SER A 176 -1.09 5.34 8.31
N GLY A 177 -0.39 5.35 9.44
CA GLY A 177 1.04 5.07 9.40
C GLY A 177 1.68 4.73 10.73
N SER A 178 2.86 4.12 10.65
CA SER A 178 3.74 3.85 11.79
C SER A 178 5.04 4.63 11.62
N ASN A 179 5.26 5.65 12.45
CA ASN A 179 6.40 6.56 12.26
C ASN A 179 6.74 7.35 13.54
N SER A 180 7.84 8.10 13.50
CA SER A 180 8.16 9.12 14.51
C SER A 180 7.14 10.25 14.48
N TRP A 181 7.07 11.02 15.58
CA TRP A 181 6.18 12.18 15.64
C TRP A 181 6.51 13.23 14.58
N ALA A 182 7.79 13.53 14.34
CA ALA A 182 8.19 14.53 13.34
C ALA A 182 7.61 14.22 11.94
N ASN A 183 7.62 12.95 11.53
CA ASN A 183 7.06 12.53 10.25
C ASN A 183 5.53 12.59 10.24
N HIS A 184 4.88 12.15 11.32
CA HIS A 184 3.43 12.31 11.46
C HIS A 184 3.03 13.78 11.42
N ALA A 185 3.73 14.66 12.14
CA ALA A 185 3.49 16.09 12.16
C ALA A 185 3.60 16.71 10.75
N TYR A 186 4.64 16.35 9.99
CA TYR A 186 4.78 16.78 8.60
C TYR A 186 3.57 16.38 7.73
N VAL A 187 3.15 15.11 7.82
CA VAL A 187 2.00 14.60 7.06
C VAL A 187 0.70 15.27 7.50
N LEU A 188 0.46 15.39 8.81
CA LEU A 188 -0.76 15.99 9.36
C LEU A 188 -0.88 17.47 9.00
N ARG A 189 0.23 18.24 9.03
CA ARG A 189 0.26 19.62 8.55
C ARG A 189 -0.05 19.70 7.06
N SER A 190 0.43 18.74 6.28
CA SER A 190 0.20 18.68 4.83
C SER A 190 -1.20 18.21 4.43
N THR A 191 -1.90 17.46 5.30
CA THR A 191 -3.25 16.89 5.07
C THR A 191 -4.37 17.66 5.79
N SER A 192 -4.02 18.69 6.58
CA SER A 192 -4.91 19.37 7.53
C SER A 192 -6.27 19.79 6.94
N SER A 193 -6.30 20.28 5.71
CA SER A 193 -7.52 20.79 5.09
C SER A 193 -8.53 19.73 4.62
N ASN A 194 -8.16 18.44 4.57
CA ASN A 194 -9.01 17.40 3.97
C ASN A 194 -9.10 16.10 4.76
N LEU A 195 -8.24 15.88 5.76
CA LEU A 195 -8.17 14.64 6.50
C LEU A 195 -9.46 14.39 7.31
N VAL A 196 -10.08 13.23 7.12
CA VAL A 196 -11.33 12.81 7.79
C VAL A 196 -11.10 11.61 8.71
N ASP A 197 -10.17 10.72 8.34
CA ASP A 197 -9.84 9.50 9.07
C ASP A 197 -8.33 9.38 9.24
N CYS A 198 -7.88 9.13 10.47
CA CYS A 198 -6.47 9.04 10.79
C CYS A 198 -6.15 7.91 11.76
N VAL A 199 -5.14 7.12 11.43
CA VAL A 199 -4.57 6.09 12.32
C VAL A 199 -3.08 6.36 12.52
N LEU A 200 -2.70 6.69 13.75
CA LEU A 200 -1.33 7.06 14.12
C LEU A 200 -0.73 6.01 15.05
N HIS A 201 0.25 5.28 14.53
CA HIS A 201 1.13 4.46 15.34
C HIS A 201 2.45 5.22 15.55
N LEU A 202 2.74 5.55 16.81
CA LEU A 202 3.95 6.26 17.18
C LEU A 202 5.09 5.27 17.46
N ILE A 203 6.24 5.51 16.83
CA ILE A 203 7.50 4.85 17.14
C ILE A 203 8.32 5.80 18.02
N GLY A 204 8.55 5.41 19.28
CA GLY A 204 9.27 6.22 20.26
C GLY A 204 8.35 7.16 21.05
N SER A 205 8.95 8.18 21.66
CA SER A 205 8.22 9.21 22.42
C SER A 205 8.04 10.48 21.58
N PRO A 206 6.93 11.22 21.72
CA PRO A 206 6.72 12.43 20.97
C PRO A 206 7.57 13.58 21.54
N GLU A 207 8.07 14.44 20.66
CA GLU A 207 8.76 15.68 21.07
C GLU A 207 7.70 16.73 21.45
N ARG A 208 7.62 17.07 22.75
CA ARG A 208 6.53 17.89 23.32
C ARG A 208 6.67 19.40 23.09
N SER A 209 7.48 19.83 22.12
CA SER A 209 7.81 21.26 21.93
C SER A 209 6.96 21.97 20.87
N GLU A 210 6.05 21.28 20.18
CA GLU A 210 5.29 21.85 19.07
C GLU A 210 3.89 22.30 19.46
N SER A 211 3.39 23.32 18.75
CA SER A 211 1.98 23.72 18.83
C SER A 211 1.07 22.61 18.29
N PRO A 212 -0.13 22.43 18.88
CA PRO A 212 -1.09 21.46 18.40
C PRO A 212 -1.43 21.64 16.92
N ILE A 213 -1.54 20.54 16.19
CA ILE A 213 -1.88 20.54 14.77
C ILE A 213 -3.39 20.56 14.63
N LEU A 214 -3.93 21.62 14.03
CA LEU A 214 -5.35 21.75 13.72
C LEU A 214 -5.76 20.82 12.57
N LEU A 215 -6.73 19.97 12.83
CA LEU A 215 -7.33 19.03 11.88
C LEU A 215 -8.86 19.23 11.90
N PRO A 216 -9.37 20.27 11.23
CA PRO A 216 -10.73 20.77 11.39
C PRO A 216 -11.81 19.84 10.86
N HIS A 217 -11.45 18.86 10.01
CA HIS A 217 -12.37 17.92 9.39
C HIS A 217 -12.21 16.49 9.87
N LEU A 218 -11.27 16.23 10.79
CA LEU A 218 -11.01 14.89 11.29
C LEU A 218 -12.21 14.41 12.11
N ARG A 219 -12.78 13.27 11.72
CA ARG A 219 -13.94 12.65 12.40
C ARG A 219 -13.57 11.37 13.13
N ARG A 220 -12.58 10.63 12.63
CA ARG A 220 -12.12 9.38 13.23
C ARG A 220 -10.63 9.44 13.48
N LEU A 221 -10.23 9.18 14.72
CA LEU A 221 -8.84 9.15 15.14
C LEU A 221 -8.56 7.84 15.88
N SER A 222 -7.55 7.12 15.45
CA SER A 222 -6.97 6.00 16.18
C SER A 222 -5.52 6.30 16.53
N VAL A 223 -5.14 6.14 17.80
CA VAL A 223 -3.80 6.41 18.30
C VAL A 223 -3.24 5.24 19.09
N SER A 224 -1.94 4.98 18.95
CA SER A 224 -1.21 4.00 19.76
C SER A 224 -0.76 4.53 21.12
N SER A 225 -0.85 5.85 21.33
CA SER A 225 -0.51 6.54 22.58
C SER A 225 -1.39 7.76 22.78
N THR A 226 -1.91 7.93 23.99
CA THR A 226 -2.76 9.08 24.36
C THR A 226 -1.98 10.38 24.44
N ASP A 227 -0.65 10.35 24.55
CA ASP A 227 0.20 11.55 24.54
C ASP A 227 0.05 12.35 23.25
N LEU A 228 -0.30 11.69 22.14
CA LEU A 228 -0.56 12.35 20.85
C LEU A 228 -1.76 13.28 20.90
N LEU A 229 -2.72 13.06 21.81
CA LEU A 229 -3.94 13.87 21.88
C LEU A 229 -3.65 15.32 22.30
N GLN A 230 -2.57 15.56 23.04
CA GLN A 230 -2.16 16.92 23.42
C GLN A 230 -1.53 17.69 22.25
N LEU A 231 -1.17 17.00 21.17
CA LEU A 231 -0.48 17.55 20.02
C LEU A 231 -1.43 17.79 18.83
N LEU A 232 -2.72 17.53 19.01
CA LEU A 232 -3.75 17.60 17.98
C LEU A 232 -4.91 18.49 18.46
N ASP A 233 -5.38 19.37 17.58
CA ASP A 233 -6.62 20.11 17.75
C ASP A 233 -7.64 19.59 16.72
N THR A 234 -8.67 18.89 17.19
CA THR A 234 -9.59 18.09 16.36
C THR A 234 -11.06 18.45 16.66
N PRO A 235 -11.53 19.66 16.32
CA PRO A 235 -12.83 20.17 16.76
C PRO A 235 -14.05 19.41 16.19
N ALA A 236 -13.85 18.63 15.12
CA ALA A 236 -14.90 17.84 14.48
C ALA A 236 -14.85 16.34 14.81
N LEU A 237 -14.05 15.93 15.79
CA LEU A 237 -13.84 14.52 16.12
C LEU A 237 -15.13 13.87 16.63
N GLN A 238 -15.44 12.68 16.10
CA GLN A 238 -16.65 11.91 16.43
C GLN A 238 -16.30 10.56 17.05
N GLU A 239 -15.21 9.93 16.60
CA GLU A 239 -14.78 8.62 17.08
C GLU A 239 -13.29 8.67 17.45
N LEU A 240 -12.97 8.22 18.65
CA LEU A 240 -11.60 8.09 19.17
C LEU A 240 -11.35 6.65 19.59
N TYR A 241 -10.30 6.05 19.05
CA TYR A 241 -9.82 4.72 19.39
C TYR A 241 -8.41 4.80 19.97
N CYS A 242 -8.23 4.30 21.20
CA CYS A 242 -6.92 4.23 21.84
C CYS A 242 -6.51 2.76 21.93
N HIS A 243 -5.46 2.37 21.21
CA HIS A 243 -4.94 1.02 21.27
C HIS A 243 -3.70 1.00 22.16
N HIS A 244 -3.68 0.13 23.16
CA HIS A 244 -2.42 -0.22 23.82
C HIS A 244 -1.56 -0.99 22.83
N SER A 245 -0.35 -0.50 22.58
CA SER A 245 0.64 -1.20 21.77
C SER A 245 1.01 -2.50 22.50
N ALA A 246 0.33 -3.61 22.23
CA ALA A 246 0.87 -4.91 22.56
C ALA A 246 2.17 -5.03 21.76
N HIS A 247 3.29 -5.17 22.47
CA HIS A 247 4.60 -5.36 21.87
C HIS A 247 4.53 -6.50 20.83
N LEU A 248 4.62 -6.14 19.56
CA LEU A 248 4.93 -7.02 18.42
C LEU A 248 6.39 -6.78 18.03
#